data_AF-A0AB34JPH1-F1
#
_entry.id   AF-A0AB34JPH1-F1
#
_cell.length_a   1.000
_cell.length_b   1.000
_cell.length_c   1.000
_cell.angle_alpha   90.00
_cell.angle_beta   90.00
_cell.angle_gamma   90.00
#
_symmetry.space_group_name_H-M   'P 1'
#
loop_
_entity.id
_entity.type
_entity.pdbx_description
1 polymer ?
#
loop_
_entity_poly.entity_id
_entity_poly.type
_entity_poly.pdbx_seq_one_letter_code
_entity_poly.pdbx_strand_id
1 'polypeptide(L)'
;MPMSLSLSDTASDDAPHCTFHSSTSFLETRSPVVEPTPSALSTPSPRQAGLVTQGASGRLVEWLLWLAEALDEMREADALHWRRVAHATADRLLPALSRAATVVPLVLGGLTHAAASLRPWEGVRGAMAWAWASPPREGAAAAAAVVEVCEARLLAMGAALAAARREEEAARRHAARLDVSVWTREQLVRQLTREAAGLGARARAAEAEAEAARAEARAEARRREEAARAAEEAAAREAEERRARAAACAVCLEEDAGVVACGGCGEAHYVCAACLEAHVGAFTRRPVALRAEGQVPCVGVRCVRADGTPTTYAAAQLAALLPAEAFEEYLRSMRAVLEAAVEAEAEERVRRSVAAELRRREEAARAGRGEVEALLRALVEEVLTLKCPRCGQAYDDFEGCAALQCSRCPCHFCGWCTADCAADAHAHVRTCAEKPPGVDAYFPRPRRVFEEHWQRRKRAGVERLMRGASMAAQRTAYAELKDRLDEVGFAPPHEGGIDEQRQE
;
A
#
# COMPACT_ATOMS: atom_id res chain seq x y z
N MET A 1 6.48 -57.76 -53.40
CA MET A 1 5.11 -57.37 -53.75
C MET A 1 4.88 -55.93 -53.33
N PRO A 2 4.86 -54.96 -54.27
CA PRO A 2 4.45 -53.59 -54.00
C PRO A 2 3.06 -53.32 -54.59
N MET A 3 2.17 -52.69 -53.81
CA MET A 3 0.89 -52.19 -54.28
C MET A 3 1.04 -50.70 -54.57
N SER A 4 1.12 -50.38 -55.85
CA SER A 4 0.95 -49.05 -56.44
C SER A 4 -0.54 -48.75 -56.59
N LEU A 5 -0.99 -47.60 -56.11
CA LEU A 5 -2.26 -47.00 -56.55
C LEU A 5 -2.03 -45.54 -56.91
N SER A 6 -2.01 -45.32 -58.23
CA SER A 6 -2.23 -44.06 -58.91
C SER A 6 -3.73 -43.74 -58.94
N LEU A 7 -4.13 -42.52 -58.57
CA LEU A 7 -5.37 -41.92 -59.04
C LEU A 7 -5.14 -40.44 -59.31
N SER A 8 -5.48 -40.09 -60.54
CA SER A 8 -5.40 -38.78 -61.18
C SER A 8 -6.76 -38.05 -61.10
N ASP A 9 -6.65 -36.73 -60.98
CA ASP A 9 -7.43 -35.69 -61.67
C ASP A 9 -8.91 -35.37 -61.36
N THR A 10 -9.10 -34.06 -61.07
CA THR A 10 -10.09 -33.07 -61.59
C THR A 10 -11.29 -32.59 -60.74
N ALA A 11 -11.63 -31.32 -61.03
CA ALA A 11 -12.73 -30.43 -60.59
C ALA A 11 -12.49 -29.70 -59.24
N SER A 12 -12.05 -28.43 -59.22
CA SER A 12 -12.74 -27.18 -59.58
C SER A 12 -14.08 -26.99 -58.87
N ASP A 13 -14.11 -26.12 -57.86
CA ASP A 13 -15.27 -25.25 -57.60
C ASP A 13 -14.86 -24.03 -56.77
N ASP A 14 -15.38 -22.90 -57.22
CA ASP A 14 -15.09 -21.53 -56.81
C ASP A 14 -15.62 -21.18 -55.41
N ALA A 15 -14.81 -20.47 -54.62
CA ALA A 15 -15.29 -19.76 -53.43
C ALA A 15 -14.66 -18.34 -53.38
N PRO A 16 -15.46 -17.26 -53.28
CA PRO A 16 -14.94 -15.90 -53.30
C PRO A 16 -14.28 -15.51 -51.98
N HIS A 17 -13.03 -15.07 -52.07
CA HIS A 17 -12.30 -14.41 -50.99
C HIS A 17 -12.85 -13.00 -50.74
N CYS A 18 -13.60 -12.83 -49.64
CA CYS A 18 -13.83 -11.53 -49.02
C CYS A 18 -12.62 -11.15 -48.17
N THR A 19 -11.69 -10.37 -48.73
CA THR A 19 -10.62 -9.69 -47.98
C THR A 19 -11.18 -8.44 -47.30
N PHE A 20 -11.42 -8.51 -45.99
CA PHE A 20 -11.73 -7.35 -45.17
C PHE A 20 -10.42 -6.76 -44.63
N HIS A 21 -10.02 -5.59 -45.15
CA HIS A 21 -8.91 -4.82 -44.61
C HIS A 21 -9.34 -4.16 -43.29
N SER A 22 -8.93 -4.73 -42.15
CA SER A 22 -9.00 -4.05 -40.85
C SER A 22 -7.72 -3.22 -40.67
N SER A 23 -7.84 -1.92 -40.93
CA SER A 23 -6.82 -0.93 -40.56
C SER A 23 -6.87 -0.68 -39.06
N THR A 24 -6.12 -1.45 -38.27
CA THR A 24 -5.82 -1.15 -36.87
C THR A 24 -4.65 -0.17 -36.80
N SER A 25 -4.96 1.12 -36.73
CA SER A 25 -4.00 2.14 -36.32
C SER A 25 -3.69 1.98 -34.82
N PHE A 26 -2.57 1.34 -34.54
CA PHE A 26 -1.98 1.17 -33.22
C PHE A 26 -1.29 2.50 -32.83
N LEU A 27 -1.84 3.23 -31.85
CA LEU A 27 -1.15 4.34 -31.21
C LEU A 27 -0.28 3.78 -30.09
N GLU A 28 1.02 3.63 -30.35
CA GLU A 28 2.04 3.39 -29.33
C GLU A 28 2.23 4.64 -28.46
N THR A 29 1.56 4.69 -27.31
CA THR A 29 2.00 5.55 -26.20
C THR A 29 3.06 4.81 -25.41
N ARG A 30 4.33 5.20 -25.61
CA ARG A 30 5.46 4.82 -24.75
C ARG A 30 5.29 5.44 -23.37
N SER A 31 5.01 4.61 -22.36
CA SER A 31 5.21 4.97 -20.95
C SER A 31 6.62 4.57 -20.50
N PRO A 32 7.30 5.39 -19.67
CA PRO A 32 8.65 5.12 -19.21
C PRO A 32 8.69 3.97 -18.19
N VAL A 33 9.70 3.12 -18.37
CA VAL A 33 10.10 2.06 -17.44
C VAL A 33 10.51 2.70 -16.12
N VAL A 34 9.76 2.43 -15.05
CA VAL A 34 10.16 2.69 -13.67
C VAL A 34 10.74 1.38 -13.14
N GLU A 35 12.04 1.39 -12.82
CA GLU A 35 12.73 0.29 -12.16
C GLU A 35 12.20 0.09 -10.74
N PRO A 36 11.99 -1.15 -10.27
CA PRO A 36 11.64 -1.40 -8.87
C PRO A 36 12.90 -1.36 -8.00
N THR A 37 13.00 -0.34 -7.14
CA THR A 37 13.91 -0.36 -5.99
C THR A 37 13.48 -1.43 -4.96
N PRO A 38 14.43 -2.12 -4.30
CA PRO A 38 14.14 -3.28 -3.48
C PRO A 38 13.49 -2.91 -2.14
N SER A 39 12.30 -3.46 -1.88
CA SER A 39 11.72 -3.50 -0.54
C SER A 39 12.47 -4.50 0.33
N ALA A 40 13.26 -3.99 1.26
CA ALA A 40 13.77 -4.74 2.39
C ALA A 40 12.65 -4.90 3.44
N LEU A 41 12.07 -6.09 3.52
CA LEU A 41 11.26 -6.54 4.64
C LEU A 41 12.17 -7.34 5.59
N SER A 42 12.67 -6.66 6.62
CA SER A 42 13.19 -7.30 7.84
C SER A 42 12.21 -6.97 8.97
N THR A 43 11.48 -7.98 9.44
CA THR A 43 10.69 -7.92 10.67
C THR A 43 11.60 -7.79 11.88
N PRO A 44 11.42 -6.79 12.77
CA PRO A 44 12.15 -6.75 14.04
C PRO A 44 11.50 -7.66 15.09
N SER A 45 12.34 -8.35 15.84
CA SER A 45 12.01 -9.19 17.01
C SER A 45 11.35 -8.38 18.16
N PRO A 46 10.50 -8.98 19.02
CA PRO A 46 9.63 -8.28 19.98
C PRO A 46 10.34 -7.71 21.24
N ARG A 47 11.58 -7.22 21.12
CA ARG A 47 12.36 -6.68 22.26
C ARG A 47 12.92 -5.26 22.08
N GLN A 48 12.48 -4.50 21.08
CA GLN A 48 12.95 -3.09 20.88
C GLN A 48 11.84 -2.03 20.71
N ALA A 49 10.57 -2.34 21.01
CA ALA A 49 9.45 -1.39 20.93
C ALA A 49 9.15 -0.67 22.26
N GLY A 50 10.17 -0.34 23.05
CA GLY A 50 9.99 0.33 24.33
C GLY A 50 11.14 1.26 24.62
N LEU A 51 11.17 2.42 23.95
CA LEU A 51 11.96 3.61 24.37
C LEU A 51 11.74 4.88 23.51
N VAL A 52 10.71 4.98 22.65
CA VAL A 52 10.47 6.19 21.80
C VAL A 52 9.16 6.94 22.10
N THR A 53 8.31 6.47 23.03
CA THR A 53 7.01 7.11 23.35
C THR A 53 6.99 7.98 24.62
N GLN A 54 8.11 8.20 25.30
CA GLN A 54 8.12 8.98 26.56
C GLN A 54 8.28 10.51 26.40
N GLY A 55 8.46 11.03 25.17
CA GLY A 55 8.68 12.48 24.96
C GLY A 55 7.44 13.33 24.61
N ALA A 56 6.34 12.72 24.16
CA ALA A 56 5.16 13.44 23.66
C ALA A 56 4.03 13.56 24.68
N SER A 57 3.92 12.61 25.62
CA SER A 57 2.91 12.62 26.69
C SER A 57 3.24 13.63 27.80
N GLY A 58 4.52 13.91 28.07
CA GLY A 58 4.93 14.91 29.07
C GLY A 58 4.51 16.35 28.72
N ARG A 59 4.64 16.74 27.45
CA ARG A 59 4.27 18.09 26.99
C ARG A 59 2.76 18.34 26.95
N LEU A 60 1.95 17.31 26.77
CA LEU A 60 0.49 17.43 26.79
C LEU A 60 -0.03 17.63 28.23
N VAL A 61 0.60 16.96 29.21
CA VAL A 61 0.25 17.11 30.63
C VAL A 61 0.69 18.49 31.15
N GLU A 62 1.87 18.98 30.76
CA GLU A 62 2.29 20.36 31.05
C GLU A 62 1.34 21.40 30.43
N TRP A 63 0.85 21.16 29.21
CA TRP A 63 -0.09 22.06 28.54
C TRP A 63 -1.49 22.07 29.19
N LEU A 64 -1.99 20.92 29.65
CA LEU A 64 -3.28 20.84 30.35
C LEU A 64 -3.24 21.47 31.75
N LEU A 65 -2.10 21.37 32.45
CA LEU A 65 -1.88 22.05 33.72
C LEU A 65 -1.79 23.57 33.53
N TRP A 66 -1.10 24.04 32.50
CA TRP A 66 -1.07 25.47 32.14
C TRP A 66 -2.47 25.99 31.76
N LEU A 67 -3.26 25.21 31.03
CA LEU A 67 -4.64 25.60 30.68
C LEU A 67 -5.54 25.67 31.92
N ALA A 68 -5.39 24.75 32.87
CA ALA A 68 -6.13 24.78 34.13
C ALA A 68 -5.76 26.01 34.99
N GLU A 69 -4.49 26.40 35.06
CA GLU A 69 -4.05 27.65 35.70
C GLU A 69 -4.61 28.88 34.98
N ALA A 70 -4.60 28.91 33.63
CA ALA A 70 -5.16 30.01 32.85
C ALA A 70 -6.69 30.14 33.02
N LEU A 71 -7.40 29.02 33.19
CA LEU A 71 -8.85 29.00 33.49
C LEU A 71 -9.16 29.44 34.93
N ASP A 72 -8.22 29.33 35.87
CA ASP A 72 -8.37 29.88 37.22
C ASP A 72 -8.07 31.40 37.23
N GLU A 73 -7.08 31.84 36.45
CA GLU A 73 -6.80 33.26 36.18
C GLU A 73 -7.95 33.96 35.40
N MET A 74 -8.77 33.22 34.64
CA MET A 74 -9.98 33.76 33.98
C MET A 74 -10.96 34.45 34.92
N ARG A 75 -10.94 34.15 36.23
CA ARG A 75 -11.82 34.78 37.19
C ARG A 75 -11.42 36.23 37.52
N GLU A 76 -10.21 36.67 37.17
CA GLU A 76 -9.65 37.92 37.69
C GLU A 76 -9.14 38.98 36.67
N ALA A 77 -9.20 38.78 35.34
CA ALA A 77 -8.53 39.73 34.40
C ALA A 77 -9.26 40.17 33.10
N ASP A 78 -8.86 41.36 32.64
CA ASP A 78 -9.47 42.30 31.68
C ASP A 78 -9.48 41.91 30.17
N ALA A 79 -10.46 42.44 29.42
CA ALA A 79 -10.78 42.09 28.01
C ALA A 79 -9.65 42.36 26.97
N LEU A 80 -8.70 43.23 27.27
CA LEU A 80 -7.59 43.56 26.34
C LEU A 80 -6.47 42.50 26.36
N HIS A 81 -6.40 41.70 27.41
CA HIS A 81 -5.52 40.53 27.50
C HIS A 81 -6.03 39.42 26.58
N TRP A 82 -7.36 39.23 26.52
CA TRP A 82 -8.03 38.18 25.74
C TRP A 82 -7.83 38.26 24.24
N ARG A 83 -7.84 39.46 23.65
CA ARG A 83 -7.57 39.62 22.22
C ARG A 83 -6.17 39.16 21.82
N ARG A 84 -5.19 39.34 22.71
CA ARG A 84 -3.80 38.92 22.48
C ARG A 84 -3.61 37.42 22.68
N VAL A 85 -4.26 36.84 23.68
CA VAL A 85 -4.22 35.40 23.95
C VAL A 85 -4.93 34.62 22.84
N ALA A 86 -6.13 35.04 22.40
CA ALA A 86 -6.87 34.37 21.34
C ALA A 86 -6.10 34.33 20.00
N HIS A 87 -5.48 35.45 19.59
CA HIS A 87 -4.64 35.48 18.39
C HIS A 87 -3.39 34.59 18.52
N ALA A 88 -2.68 34.66 19.65
CA ALA A 88 -1.51 33.82 19.88
C ALA A 88 -1.84 32.32 19.94
N THR A 89 -3.08 31.98 20.33
CA THR A 89 -3.59 30.61 20.42
C THR A 89 -3.97 30.10 19.03
N ALA A 90 -4.64 30.91 18.21
CA ALA A 90 -4.97 30.58 16.82
C ALA A 90 -3.72 30.36 15.93
N ASP A 91 -2.70 31.20 16.07
CA ASP A 91 -1.45 31.10 15.29
C ASP A 91 -0.64 29.83 15.62
N ARG A 92 -0.79 29.30 16.85
CA ARG A 92 -0.10 28.09 17.30
C ARG A 92 -0.89 26.81 17.04
N LEU A 93 -2.22 26.86 17.08
CA LEU A 93 -3.11 25.69 16.92
C LEU A 93 -3.28 25.26 15.45
N LEU A 94 -3.41 26.20 14.51
CA LEU A 94 -3.66 25.85 13.10
C LEU A 94 -2.57 24.94 12.49
N PRO A 95 -1.26 25.20 12.70
CA PRO A 95 -0.20 24.34 12.17
C PRO A 95 -0.02 23.02 12.93
N ALA A 96 -0.58 22.90 14.15
CA ALA A 96 -0.50 21.69 14.96
C ALA A 96 -1.67 20.73 14.66
N LEU A 97 -2.87 21.28 14.45
CA LEU A 97 -4.07 20.50 14.11
C LEU A 97 -4.02 19.95 12.68
N SER A 98 -3.38 20.64 11.73
CA SER A 98 -3.20 20.12 10.36
C SER A 98 -2.30 18.88 10.27
N ARG A 99 -1.52 18.59 11.32
CA ARG A 99 -0.58 17.46 11.39
C ARG A 99 -1.04 16.30 12.27
N ALA A 100 -2.17 16.43 12.97
CA ALA A 100 -2.63 15.45 13.95
C ALA A 100 -4.04 14.92 13.64
N ALA A 101 -4.16 14.08 12.62
CA ALA A 101 -5.43 13.42 12.28
C ALA A 101 -5.89 12.35 13.30
N THR A 102 -5.12 12.09 14.36
CA THR A 102 -5.38 11.00 15.31
C THR A 102 -5.60 11.44 16.77
N VAL A 103 -5.59 12.75 17.09
CA VAL A 103 -5.67 13.23 18.49
C VAL A 103 -6.93 14.06 18.81
N VAL A 104 -7.78 14.32 17.82
CA VAL A 104 -9.07 15.04 17.97
C VAL A 104 -10.01 14.42 19.03
N PRO A 105 -10.09 13.09 19.24
CA PRO A 105 -11.01 12.51 20.22
C PRO A 105 -10.72 12.87 21.69
N LEU A 106 -9.46 13.19 22.04
CA LEU A 106 -9.05 13.48 23.42
C LEU A 106 -9.27 14.96 23.80
N VAL A 107 -9.14 15.87 22.84
CA VAL A 107 -9.35 17.32 23.05
C VAL A 107 -10.85 17.63 23.26
N LEU A 108 -11.74 16.93 22.55
CA LEU A 108 -13.19 17.13 22.66
C LEU A 108 -13.78 16.50 23.93
N GLY A 109 -13.21 15.39 24.43
CA GLY A 109 -13.63 14.78 25.70
C GLY A 109 -13.43 15.69 26.92
N GLY A 110 -12.35 16.50 26.93
CA GLY A 110 -12.11 17.49 27.98
C GLY A 110 -13.13 18.64 27.98
N LEU A 111 -13.53 19.12 26.80
CA LEU A 111 -14.50 20.22 26.66
C LEU A 111 -15.92 19.80 27.06
N THR A 112 -16.30 18.54 26.83
CA THR A 112 -17.61 18.02 27.27
C THR A 112 -17.77 18.01 28.79
N HIS A 113 -16.68 17.86 29.55
CA HIS A 113 -16.73 17.89 31.02
C HIS A 113 -16.85 19.33 31.56
N ALA A 114 -16.23 20.31 30.92
CA ALA A 114 -16.37 21.73 31.27
C ALA A 114 -17.75 22.30 30.88
N ALA A 115 -18.36 21.84 29.79
CA ALA A 115 -19.69 22.27 29.36
C ALA A 115 -20.85 21.73 30.23
N ALA A 116 -20.57 20.76 31.13
CA ALA A 116 -21.56 20.15 32.00
C ALA A 116 -22.23 21.15 32.97
N SER A 117 -21.58 22.27 33.28
CA SER A 117 -21.98 23.23 34.32
C SER A 117 -22.72 24.49 33.83
N LEU A 118 -22.97 24.67 32.53
CA LEU A 118 -23.63 25.89 31.98
C LEU A 118 -24.94 25.56 31.22
N ARG A 119 -26.09 26.00 31.78
CA ARG A 119 -27.44 25.73 31.23
C ARG A 119 -27.77 26.27 29.81
N PRO A 120 -27.21 27.37 29.27
CA PRO A 120 -27.68 27.90 27.98
C PRO A 120 -27.17 27.15 26.72
N TRP A 121 -26.57 25.96 26.86
CA TRP A 121 -25.80 25.27 25.82
C TRP A 121 -26.40 23.93 25.35
N GLU A 122 -27.66 23.63 25.67
CA GLU A 122 -28.29 22.33 25.34
C GLU A 122 -28.31 22.02 23.84
N GLY A 123 -28.52 23.01 22.97
CA GLY A 123 -28.47 22.82 21.51
C GLY A 123 -27.08 22.47 20.98
N VAL A 124 -26.02 23.02 21.59
CA VAL A 124 -24.62 22.73 21.23
C VAL A 124 -24.24 21.32 21.65
N ARG A 125 -24.76 20.82 22.78
CA ARG A 125 -24.56 19.43 23.23
C ARG A 125 -25.10 18.42 22.23
N GLY A 126 -26.31 18.66 21.69
CA GLY A 126 -26.92 17.77 20.70
C GLY A 126 -26.09 17.67 19.40
N ALA A 127 -25.63 18.82 18.90
CA ALA A 127 -24.81 18.87 17.69
C ALA A 127 -23.43 18.20 17.89
N MET A 128 -22.80 18.40 19.06
CA MET A 128 -21.53 17.73 19.40
C MET A 128 -21.68 16.22 19.55
N ALA A 129 -22.76 15.74 20.16
CA ALA A 129 -23.03 14.31 20.31
C ALA A 129 -23.27 13.61 18.95
N TRP A 130 -23.99 14.27 18.04
CA TRP A 130 -24.20 13.75 16.69
C TRP A 130 -22.91 13.72 15.85
N ALA A 131 -22.09 14.78 15.94
CA ALA A 131 -20.79 14.84 15.26
C ALA A 131 -19.84 13.71 15.72
N TRP A 132 -19.95 13.28 16.98
CA TRP A 132 -19.15 12.19 17.54
C TRP A 132 -19.56 10.79 17.05
N ALA A 133 -20.83 10.63 16.66
CA ALA A 133 -21.38 9.37 16.16
C ALA A 133 -21.25 9.19 14.63
N SER A 134 -20.85 10.23 13.90
CA SER A 134 -20.85 10.26 12.43
C SER A 134 -19.48 9.92 11.83
N PRO A 135 -19.41 9.32 10.62
CA PRO A 135 -18.15 8.95 9.98
C PRO A 135 -17.23 10.17 9.73
N PRO A 136 -15.91 9.97 9.62
CA PRO A 136 -14.91 11.05 9.77
C PRO A 136 -15.01 12.20 8.77
N ARG A 137 -15.63 12.01 7.59
CA ARG A 137 -15.86 13.09 6.62
C ARG A 137 -17.07 13.96 6.96
N GLU A 138 -18.08 13.41 7.63
CA GLU A 138 -19.28 14.15 8.04
C GLU A 138 -19.07 14.88 9.37
N GLY A 139 -18.25 14.32 10.26
CA GLY A 139 -17.89 14.96 11.54
C GLY A 139 -17.14 16.28 11.40
N ALA A 140 -16.32 16.46 10.34
CA ALA A 140 -15.59 17.70 10.10
C ALA A 140 -16.51 18.86 9.69
N ALA A 141 -17.50 18.60 8.83
CA ALA A 141 -18.51 19.60 8.44
C ALA A 141 -19.42 19.97 9.62
N ALA A 142 -19.79 18.98 10.43
CA ALA A 142 -20.57 19.19 11.65
C ALA A 142 -19.82 20.07 12.66
N ALA A 143 -18.53 19.84 12.85
CA ALA A 143 -17.69 20.64 13.76
C ALA A 143 -17.57 22.10 13.31
N ALA A 144 -17.42 22.35 11.99
CA ALA A 144 -17.38 23.70 11.44
C ALA A 144 -18.69 24.47 11.69
N ALA A 145 -19.85 23.82 11.50
CA ALA A 145 -21.16 24.43 11.76
C ALA A 145 -21.36 24.79 13.24
N VAL A 146 -20.84 23.98 14.18
CA VAL A 146 -20.92 24.28 15.62
C VAL A 146 -20.07 25.51 15.98
N VAL A 147 -18.88 25.64 15.39
CA VAL A 147 -18.01 26.81 15.61
C VAL A 147 -18.68 28.10 15.14
N GLU A 148 -19.28 28.11 13.94
CA GLU A 148 -20.01 29.28 13.43
C GLU A 148 -21.17 29.69 14.35
N VAL A 149 -21.95 28.73 14.85
CA VAL A 149 -23.07 29.01 15.76
C VAL A 149 -22.58 29.59 17.09
N CYS A 150 -21.47 29.08 17.62
CA CYS A 150 -20.88 29.60 18.86
C CYS A 150 -20.33 31.02 18.68
N GLU A 151 -19.68 31.31 17.55
CA GLU A 151 -19.14 32.63 17.24
C GLU A 151 -20.26 33.67 17.10
N ALA A 152 -21.32 33.36 16.34
CA ALA A 152 -22.47 34.24 16.18
C ALA A 152 -23.14 34.58 17.53
N ARG A 153 -23.23 33.59 18.43
CA ARG A 153 -23.87 33.77 19.75
C ARG A 153 -23.03 34.60 20.71
N LEU A 154 -21.70 34.45 20.67
CA LEU A 154 -20.77 35.28 21.45
C LEU A 154 -20.79 36.74 20.97
N LEU A 155 -20.83 36.96 19.65
CA LEU A 155 -20.97 38.30 19.07
C LEU A 155 -22.28 38.99 19.48
N ALA A 156 -23.41 38.27 19.45
CA ALA A 156 -24.70 38.78 19.88
C ALA A 156 -24.70 39.17 21.38
N MET A 157 -24.09 38.35 22.23
CA MET A 157 -23.98 38.62 23.67
C MET A 157 -23.09 39.83 23.96
N GLY A 158 -21.98 39.99 23.22
CA GLY A 158 -21.12 41.16 23.28
C GLY A 158 -21.83 42.45 22.87
N ALA A 159 -22.65 42.39 21.81
CA ALA A 159 -23.45 43.54 21.36
C ALA A 159 -24.51 43.95 22.41
N ALA A 160 -25.16 42.99 23.06
CA ALA A 160 -26.13 43.24 24.13
C ALA A 160 -25.47 43.91 25.35
N LEU A 161 -24.30 43.42 25.78
CA LEU A 161 -23.54 44.03 26.89
C LEU A 161 -23.06 45.45 26.54
N ALA A 162 -22.63 45.69 25.31
CA ALA A 162 -22.25 47.02 24.84
C ALA A 162 -23.45 47.98 24.78
N ALA A 163 -24.65 47.49 24.42
CA ALA A 163 -25.88 48.28 24.48
C ALA A 163 -26.24 48.65 25.94
N ALA A 164 -26.24 47.69 26.85
CA ALA A 164 -26.53 47.92 28.27
C ALA A 164 -25.57 48.94 28.90
N ARG A 165 -24.26 48.87 28.60
CA ARG A 165 -23.29 49.87 29.07
C ARG A 165 -23.55 51.27 28.53
N ARG A 166 -23.96 51.39 27.26
CA ARG A 166 -24.31 52.69 26.66
C ARG A 166 -25.55 53.29 27.32
N GLU A 167 -26.55 52.46 27.66
CA GLU A 167 -27.73 52.91 28.40
C GLU A 167 -27.38 53.35 29.83
N GLU A 168 -26.54 52.60 30.52
CA GLU A 168 -26.07 52.97 31.86
C GLU A 168 -25.29 54.29 31.82
N GLU A 169 -24.41 54.47 30.83
CA GLU A 169 -23.63 55.69 30.67
C GLU A 169 -24.51 56.88 30.28
N ALA A 170 -25.52 56.67 29.43
CA ALA A 170 -26.52 57.70 29.10
C ALA A 170 -27.34 58.09 30.34
N ALA A 171 -27.75 57.13 31.18
CA ALA A 171 -28.44 57.38 32.43
C ALA A 171 -27.56 58.19 33.41
N ARG A 172 -26.28 57.86 33.53
CA ARG A 172 -25.30 58.62 34.35
C ARG A 172 -25.13 60.06 33.83
N ARG A 173 -25.01 60.25 32.50
CA ARG A 173 -24.92 61.59 31.90
C ARG A 173 -26.21 62.40 32.08
N HIS A 174 -27.37 61.76 32.03
CA HIS A 174 -28.64 62.42 32.27
C HIS A 174 -28.78 62.85 33.74
N ALA A 175 -28.44 61.96 34.68
CA ALA A 175 -28.40 62.28 36.11
C ALA A 175 -27.42 63.44 36.42
N ALA A 176 -26.28 63.51 35.74
CA ALA A 176 -25.31 64.60 35.91
C ALA A 176 -25.77 65.96 35.31
N ARG A 177 -26.69 65.97 34.36
CA ARG A 177 -27.24 67.21 33.77
C ARG A 177 -28.39 67.81 34.56
N LEU A 178 -29.05 67.02 35.40
CA LEU A 178 -30.08 67.50 36.30
C LEU A 178 -29.41 68.22 37.48
N ASP A 179 -29.05 69.49 37.28
CA ASP A 179 -28.69 70.38 38.37
C ASP A 179 -29.96 70.76 39.15
N VAL A 180 -30.36 69.86 40.06
CA VAL A 180 -31.62 69.94 40.83
C VAL A 180 -31.58 71.06 41.89
N SER A 181 -30.45 71.77 42.03
CA SER A 181 -30.23 72.74 43.11
C SER A 181 -31.03 74.05 42.98
N VAL A 182 -31.63 74.32 41.81
CA VAL A 182 -32.36 75.58 41.53
C VAL A 182 -33.84 75.37 41.19
N TRP A 183 -34.31 74.11 41.19
CA TRP A 183 -35.67 73.79 40.75
C TRP A 183 -36.64 73.77 41.93
N THR A 184 -37.72 74.55 41.84
CA THR A 184 -38.83 74.40 42.80
C THR A 184 -39.51 73.05 42.56
N ARG A 185 -40.05 72.44 43.62
CA ARG A 185 -40.76 71.14 43.55
C ARG A 185 -41.79 71.09 42.42
N GLU A 186 -42.45 72.22 42.13
CA GLU A 186 -43.44 72.33 41.07
C GLU A 186 -42.83 72.30 39.65
N GLN A 187 -41.65 72.91 39.45
CA GLN A 187 -40.94 72.85 38.17
C GLN A 187 -40.45 71.44 37.86
N LEU A 188 -39.95 70.72 38.88
CA LEU A 188 -39.48 69.34 38.73
C LEU A 188 -40.63 68.41 38.33
N VAL A 189 -41.79 68.54 38.99
CA VAL A 189 -42.99 67.76 38.64
C VAL A 189 -43.44 68.06 37.20
N ARG A 190 -43.51 69.33 36.78
CA ARG A 190 -43.92 69.67 35.40
C ARG A 190 -42.95 69.14 34.33
N GLN A 191 -41.65 69.09 34.63
CA GLN A 191 -40.67 68.53 33.71
C GLN A 191 -40.74 67.01 33.66
N LEU A 192 -40.79 66.34 34.81
CA LEU A 192 -40.96 64.89 34.88
C LEU A 192 -42.26 64.44 34.19
N THR A 193 -43.36 65.19 34.33
CA THR A 193 -44.62 64.89 33.62
C THR A 193 -44.49 65.07 32.11
N ARG A 194 -43.77 66.10 31.64
CA ARG A 194 -43.50 66.31 30.20
C ARG A 194 -42.59 65.23 29.63
N GLU A 195 -41.56 64.83 30.37
CA GLU A 195 -40.66 63.74 29.99
C GLU A 195 -41.38 62.39 30.00
N ALA A 196 -42.20 62.11 31.02
CA ALA A 196 -43.05 60.92 31.07
C ALA A 196 -44.06 60.86 29.91
N ALA A 197 -44.67 61.98 29.54
CA ALA A 197 -45.56 62.06 28.38
C ALA A 197 -44.80 61.84 27.06
N GLY A 198 -43.61 62.42 26.92
CA GLY A 198 -42.73 62.22 25.76
C GLY A 198 -42.24 60.77 25.64
N LEU A 199 -41.90 60.14 26.76
CA LEU A 199 -41.54 58.71 26.82
C LEU A 199 -42.74 57.83 26.45
N GLY A 200 -43.94 58.14 26.94
CA GLY A 200 -45.16 57.41 26.58
C GLY A 200 -45.51 57.53 25.09
N ALA A 201 -45.31 58.70 24.48
CA ALA A 201 -45.50 58.88 23.04
C ALA A 201 -44.45 58.10 22.22
N ARG A 202 -43.19 58.12 22.63
CA ARG A 202 -42.10 57.35 22.00
C ARG A 202 -42.32 55.84 22.15
N ALA A 203 -42.79 55.38 23.31
CA ALA A 203 -43.11 53.98 23.54
C ALA A 203 -44.22 53.49 22.59
N ARG A 204 -45.29 54.28 22.42
CA ARG A 204 -46.37 53.95 21.47
C ARG A 204 -45.92 53.98 20.01
N ALA A 205 -45.08 54.94 19.63
CA ALA A 205 -44.50 54.98 18.28
C ALA A 205 -43.60 53.76 18.02
N ALA A 206 -42.75 53.40 18.98
CA ALA A 206 -41.91 52.20 18.90
C ALA A 206 -42.73 50.91 18.86
N GLU A 207 -43.84 50.85 19.60
CA GLU A 207 -44.77 49.71 19.57
C GLU A 207 -45.46 49.58 18.21
N ALA A 208 -45.92 50.69 17.62
CA ALA A 208 -46.51 50.70 16.28
C ALA A 208 -45.49 50.34 15.19
N GLU A 209 -44.26 50.84 15.28
CA GLU A 209 -43.16 50.44 14.38
C GLU A 209 -42.83 48.95 14.53
N ALA A 210 -42.80 48.44 15.76
CA ALA A 210 -42.58 47.02 16.02
C ALA A 210 -43.73 46.15 15.49
N GLU A 211 -44.98 46.62 15.57
CA GLU A 211 -46.13 45.94 15.00
C GLU A 211 -46.09 45.93 13.47
N ALA A 212 -45.74 47.05 12.83
CA ALA A 212 -45.55 47.14 11.39
C ALA A 212 -44.44 46.20 10.90
N ALA A 213 -43.28 46.19 11.60
CA ALA A 213 -42.18 45.27 11.30
C ALA A 213 -42.59 43.80 11.47
N ARG A 214 -43.39 43.47 12.50
CA ARG A 214 -43.95 42.12 12.68
C ARG A 214 -44.93 41.75 11.56
N ALA A 215 -45.74 42.69 11.09
CA ALA A 215 -46.67 42.46 9.99
C ALA A 215 -45.93 42.22 8.66
N GLU A 216 -44.89 43.02 8.38
CA GLU A 216 -44.03 42.84 7.21
C GLU A 216 -43.28 41.50 7.25
N ALA A 217 -42.70 41.14 8.40
CA ALA A 217 -42.03 39.86 8.59
C ALA A 217 -42.99 38.67 8.38
N ARG A 218 -44.25 38.78 8.85
CA ARG A 218 -45.29 37.77 8.57
C ARG A 218 -45.65 37.69 7.09
N ALA A 219 -45.72 38.82 6.39
CA ALA A 219 -46.00 38.85 4.96
C ALA A 219 -44.84 38.24 4.15
N GLU A 220 -43.60 38.53 4.52
CA GLU A 220 -42.42 37.91 3.90
C GLU A 220 -42.37 36.40 4.16
N ALA A 221 -42.68 35.96 5.39
CA ALA A 221 -42.75 34.54 5.71
C ALA A 221 -43.78 33.80 4.85
N ARG A 222 -44.98 34.39 4.63
CA ARG A 222 -46.00 33.83 3.72
C ARG A 222 -45.50 33.73 2.28
N ARG A 223 -44.85 34.79 1.76
CA ARG A 223 -44.26 34.76 0.41
C ARG A 223 -43.20 33.67 0.25
N ARG A 224 -42.37 33.45 1.27
CA ARG A 224 -41.38 32.35 1.26
C ARG A 224 -42.03 30.98 1.29
N GLU A 225 -43.10 30.80 2.08
CA GLU A 225 -43.85 29.55 2.12
C GLU A 225 -44.54 29.25 0.79
N GLU A 226 -45.18 30.25 0.18
CA GLU A 226 -45.80 30.13 -1.15
C GLU A 226 -44.77 29.81 -2.24
N ALA A 227 -43.61 30.46 -2.21
CA ALA A 227 -42.51 30.17 -3.14
C ALA A 227 -41.95 28.75 -2.96
N ALA A 228 -41.83 28.28 -1.71
CA ALA A 228 -41.37 26.93 -1.42
C ALA A 228 -42.37 25.87 -1.94
N ARG A 229 -43.68 26.07 -1.73
CA ARG A 229 -44.72 25.19 -2.27
C ARG A 229 -44.71 25.16 -3.81
N ALA A 230 -44.57 26.32 -4.45
CA ALA A 230 -44.49 26.39 -5.90
C ALA A 230 -43.24 25.68 -6.46
N ALA A 231 -42.10 25.76 -5.76
CA ALA A 231 -40.89 25.03 -6.13
C ALA A 231 -41.05 23.50 -5.97
N GLU A 232 -41.74 23.06 -4.91
CA GLU A 232 -42.05 21.64 -4.68
C GLU A 232 -42.98 21.07 -5.77
N GLU A 233 -44.04 21.81 -6.15
CA GLU A 233 -44.93 21.42 -7.23
C GLU A 233 -44.22 21.37 -8.60
N ALA A 234 -43.34 22.34 -8.88
CA ALA A 234 -42.54 22.34 -10.11
C ALA A 234 -41.59 21.14 -10.17
N ALA A 235 -40.91 20.83 -9.06
CA ALA A 235 -40.03 19.67 -8.96
C ALA A 235 -40.80 18.35 -9.12
N ALA A 236 -42.03 18.27 -8.59
CA ALA A 236 -42.90 17.10 -8.75
C ALA A 236 -43.30 16.90 -10.23
N ARG A 237 -43.67 17.96 -10.94
CA ARG A 237 -43.99 17.88 -12.39
C ARG A 237 -42.79 17.48 -13.22
N GLU A 238 -41.60 18.05 -12.95
CA GLU A 238 -40.37 17.67 -13.65
C GLU A 238 -39.97 16.21 -13.37
N ALA A 239 -40.23 15.71 -12.14
CA ALA A 239 -40.02 14.32 -11.80
C ALA A 239 -41.01 13.38 -12.52
N GLU A 240 -42.27 13.79 -12.67
CA GLU A 240 -43.29 13.06 -13.42
C GLU A 240 -42.96 13.02 -14.92
N GLU A 241 -42.59 14.15 -15.52
CA GLU A 241 -42.19 14.21 -16.92
C GLU A 241 -40.91 13.38 -17.17
N ARG A 242 -39.94 13.41 -16.26
CA ARG A 242 -38.77 12.52 -16.32
C ARG A 242 -39.16 11.05 -16.25
N ARG A 243 -40.11 10.67 -15.39
CA ARG A 243 -40.65 9.29 -15.32
C ARG A 243 -41.36 8.88 -16.60
N ALA A 244 -42.12 9.78 -17.21
CA ALA A 244 -42.80 9.54 -18.49
C ALA A 244 -41.80 9.36 -19.65
N ARG A 245 -40.77 10.21 -19.75
CA ARG A 245 -39.70 10.05 -20.76
C ARG A 245 -38.84 8.79 -20.52
N ALA A 246 -38.72 8.38 -19.26
CA ALA A 246 -38.12 7.11 -18.87
C ALA A 246 -38.95 5.88 -19.29
N ALA A 247 -40.21 6.01 -19.69
CA ALA A 247 -41.02 4.85 -20.04
C ALA A 247 -40.67 4.24 -21.41
N ALA A 248 -39.91 4.94 -22.26
CA ALA A 248 -39.50 4.44 -23.57
C ALA A 248 -38.30 3.48 -23.45
N CYS A 249 -38.37 2.34 -24.15
CA CYS A 249 -37.26 1.39 -24.24
C CYS A 249 -36.06 2.03 -24.94
N ALA A 250 -34.87 2.03 -24.32
CA ALA A 250 -33.66 2.63 -24.89
C ALA A 250 -33.13 1.93 -26.15
N VAL A 251 -33.70 0.78 -26.52
CA VAL A 251 -33.32 -0.01 -27.70
C VAL A 251 -34.31 0.16 -28.84
N CYS A 252 -35.59 -0.16 -28.63
CA CYS A 252 -36.62 -0.09 -29.68
C CYS A 252 -37.39 1.23 -29.72
N LEU A 253 -37.21 2.11 -28.73
CA LEU A 253 -37.89 3.40 -28.58
C LEU A 253 -39.42 3.32 -28.44
N GLU A 254 -39.96 2.13 -28.18
CA GLU A 254 -41.40 1.95 -27.91
C GLU A 254 -41.75 2.40 -26.49
N GLU A 255 -42.84 3.16 -26.39
CA GLU A 255 -43.45 3.62 -25.14
C GLU A 255 -44.22 2.47 -24.45
N ASP A 256 -44.35 2.52 -23.12
CA ASP A 256 -45.06 1.52 -22.27
C ASP A 256 -44.53 0.07 -22.31
N ALA A 257 -43.38 -0.16 -22.93
CA ALA A 257 -42.75 -1.49 -23.00
C ALA A 257 -41.71 -1.75 -21.89
N GLY A 258 -41.32 -0.72 -21.12
CA GLY A 258 -40.21 -0.78 -20.18
C GLY A 258 -40.46 -1.65 -18.94
N VAL A 259 -39.63 -2.67 -18.72
CA VAL A 259 -39.79 -3.58 -17.56
C VAL A 259 -38.65 -3.39 -16.53
N VAL A 260 -37.50 -2.84 -16.94
CA VAL A 260 -36.27 -2.83 -16.11
C VAL A 260 -35.53 -1.50 -16.21
N ALA A 261 -35.33 -0.83 -15.08
CA ALA A 261 -34.39 0.27 -14.96
C ALA A 261 -32.98 -0.25 -14.61
N CYS A 262 -31.95 0.31 -15.25
CA CYS A 262 -30.58 0.09 -14.80
C CYS A 262 -30.39 0.59 -13.36
N GLY A 263 -30.19 -0.32 -12.41
CA GLY A 263 -30.14 -0.02 -10.96
C GLY A 263 -28.89 0.71 -10.46
N GLY A 264 -28.13 1.39 -11.32
CA GLY A 264 -26.79 1.88 -10.95
C GLY A 264 -26.24 3.11 -11.66
N CYS A 265 -26.84 3.58 -12.76
CA CYS A 265 -26.50 4.89 -13.31
C CYS A 265 -27.71 5.80 -13.08
N GLY A 266 -27.49 7.00 -12.55
CA GLY A 266 -28.57 7.93 -12.17
C GLY A 266 -29.47 8.33 -13.35
N GLU A 267 -29.05 8.02 -14.57
CA GLU A 267 -29.89 8.02 -15.77
C GLU A 267 -30.51 6.64 -15.90
N ALA A 268 -31.75 6.49 -15.43
CA ALA A 268 -32.46 5.24 -15.48
C ALA A 268 -32.66 4.80 -16.94
N HIS A 269 -31.77 3.93 -17.45
CA HIS A 269 -31.94 3.31 -18.75
C HIS A 269 -32.99 2.22 -18.65
N TYR A 270 -34.08 2.36 -19.40
CA TYR A 270 -35.16 1.38 -19.46
C TYR A 270 -35.02 0.49 -20.69
N VAL A 271 -35.32 -0.79 -20.53
CA VAL A 271 -35.32 -1.75 -21.63
C VAL A 271 -36.58 -2.61 -21.52
N CYS A 272 -37.24 -2.85 -22.64
CA CYS A 272 -38.37 -3.79 -22.70
C CYS A 272 -37.88 -5.23 -22.60
N ALA A 273 -38.75 -6.15 -22.18
CA ALA A 273 -38.37 -7.56 -21.97
C ALA A 273 -37.73 -8.18 -23.22
N ALA A 274 -38.31 -7.95 -24.40
CA ALA A 274 -37.79 -8.48 -25.67
C ALA A 274 -36.38 -7.97 -26.00
N CYS A 275 -36.13 -6.66 -25.82
CA CYS A 275 -34.81 -6.08 -26.05
C CYS A 275 -33.79 -6.51 -24.99
N LEU A 276 -34.22 -6.72 -23.74
CA LEU A 276 -33.36 -7.24 -22.68
C LEU A 276 -32.96 -8.70 -22.96
N GLU A 277 -33.90 -9.53 -23.38
CA GLU A 277 -33.63 -10.92 -23.78
C GLU A 277 -32.64 -10.99 -24.94
N ALA A 278 -32.86 -10.19 -25.99
CA ALA A 278 -31.93 -10.11 -27.12
C ALA A 278 -30.54 -9.62 -26.70
N HIS A 279 -30.47 -8.64 -25.79
CA HIS A 279 -29.22 -8.13 -25.23
C HIS A 279 -28.48 -9.21 -24.45
N VAL A 280 -29.14 -9.85 -23.48
CA VAL A 280 -28.54 -10.95 -22.69
C VAL A 280 -28.11 -12.10 -23.61
N GLY A 281 -28.95 -12.46 -24.59
CA GLY A 281 -28.67 -13.48 -25.59
C GLY A 281 -27.43 -13.19 -26.45
N ALA A 282 -27.11 -11.92 -26.70
CA ALA A 282 -25.89 -11.54 -27.39
C ALA A 282 -24.62 -11.82 -26.55
N PHE A 283 -24.72 -11.67 -25.22
CA PHE A 283 -23.62 -11.96 -24.29
C PHE A 283 -23.47 -13.46 -23.98
N THR A 284 -24.55 -14.22 -23.94
CA THR A 284 -24.47 -15.68 -23.73
C THR A 284 -23.82 -16.40 -24.91
N ARG A 285 -24.12 -15.97 -26.15
CA ARG A 285 -23.48 -16.51 -27.36
C ARG A 285 -21.98 -16.21 -27.47
N ARG A 286 -21.50 -15.21 -26.73
CA ARG A 286 -20.07 -14.82 -26.71
C ARG A 286 -19.62 -14.74 -25.25
N PRO A 287 -19.30 -15.88 -24.60
CA PRO A 287 -18.95 -15.93 -23.19
C PRO A 287 -17.80 -15.00 -22.80
N VAL A 288 -16.87 -14.73 -23.73
CA VAL A 288 -15.76 -13.76 -23.58
C VAL A 288 -16.24 -12.32 -23.37
N ALA A 289 -17.47 -12.00 -23.80
CA ALA A 289 -18.08 -10.69 -23.64
C ALA A 289 -18.74 -10.50 -22.26
N LEU A 290 -19.03 -11.59 -21.55
CA LEU A 290 -19.36 -11.49 -20.13
C LEU A 290 -18.11 -11.03 -19.38
N ARG A 291 -18.28 -10.18 -18.39
CA ARG A 291 -17.15 -9.79 -17.53
C ARG A 291 -16.60 -10.99 -16.78
N ALA A 292 -15.42 -10.84 -16.18
CA ALA A 292 -14.80 -11.87 -15.34
C ALA A 292 -15.76 -12.43 -14.24
N GLU A 293 -16.75 -11.64 -13.83
CA GLU A 293 -17.77 -12.01 -12.85
C GLU A 293 -19.07 -12.60 -13.46
N GLY A 294 -19.11 -12.80 -14.78
CA GLY A 294 -20.28 -13.35 -15.49
C GLY A 294 -21.46 -12.39 -15.60
N GLN A 295 -21.26 -11.10 -15.32
CA GLN A 295 -22.32 -10.08 -15.33
C GLN A 295 -22.58 -9.50 -16.73
N VAL A 296 -23.86 -9.22 -17.03
CA VAL A 296 -24.28 -8.54 -18.27
C VAL A 296 -24.25 -7.03 -18.05
N PRO A 297 -23.51 -6.26 -18.87
CA PRO A 297 -23.47 -4.80 -18.75
C PRO A 297 -24.81 -4.16 -19.12
N CYS A 298 -25.07 -2.97 -18.60
CA CYS A 298 -26.20 -2.16 -19.05
C CYS A 298 -26.11 -1.90 -20.56
N VAL A 299 -27.27 -1.79 -21.22
CA VAL A 299 -27.37 -1.44 -22.65
C VAL A 299 -26.78 -0.07 -22.96
N GLY A 300 -26.81 0.86 -22.00
CA GLY A 300 -26.15 2.15 -22.13
C GLY A 300 -24.63 1.96 -22.18
N VAL A 301 -24.03 2.09 -23.36
CA VAL A 301 -22.58 1.88 -23.61
C VAL A 301 -21.68 2.74 -22.72
N ARG A 302 -22.20 3.85 -22.17
CA ARG A 302 -21.51 4.77 -21.25
C ARG A 302 -22.08 4.79 -19.84
N CYS A 303 -22.98 3.86 -19.50
CA CYS A 303 -23.59 3.79 -18.18
C CYS A 303 -22.54 3.25 -17.19
N VAL A 304 -22.01 4.17 -16.39
CA VAL A 304 -21.06 3.91 -15.31
C VAL A 304 -21.66 4.34 -13.97
N ARG A 305 -21.31 3.62 -12.91
CA ARG A 305 -21.60 4.01 -11.54
C ARG A 305 -20.75 5.23 -11.16
N ALA A 306 -21.04 5.85 -10.02
CA ALA A 306 -20.28 6.99 -9.51
C ALA A 306 -18.79 6.68 -9.25
N ASP A 307 -18.43 5.41 -9.08
CA ASP A 307 -17.04 4.94 -8.92
C ASP A 307 -16.32 4.66 -10.26
N GLY A 308 -16.98 4.93 -11.40
CA GLY A 308 -16.45 4.68 -12.74
C GLY A 308 -16.56 3.23 -13.20
N THR A 309 -17.05 2.30 -12.37
CA THR A 309 -17.29 0.93 -12.79
C THR A 309 -18.53 0.89 -13.69
N PRO A 310 -18.51 0.17 -14.83
CA PRO A 310 -19.68 0.15 -15.68
C PRO A 310 -20.79 -0.65 -15.02
N THR A 311 -22.02 -0.19 -15.13
CA THR A 311 -23.17 -0.82 -14.49
C THR A 311 -23.50 -2.17 -15.14
N THR A 312 -24.03 -3.07 -14.33
CA THR A 312 -24.43 -4.41 -14.73
C THR A 312 -25.83 -4.73 -14.19
N TYR A 313 -26.52 -5.65 -14.86
CA TYR A 313 -27.77 -6.19 -14.35
C TYR A 313 -27.46 -7.26 -13.28
N ALA A 314 -28.13 -7.16 -12.14
CA ALA A 314 -28.02 -8.19 -11.11
C ALA A 314 -28.71 -9.48 -11.57
N ALA A 315 -28.19 -10.65 -11.19
CA ALA A 315 -28.78 -11.93 -11.58
C ALA A 315 -30.25 -12.07 -11.15
N ALA A 316 -30.61 -11.53 -9.97
CA ALA A 316 -31.99 -11.50 -9.50
C ALA A 316 -32.91 -10.63 -10.37
N GLN A 317 -32.39 -9.53 -10.94
CA GLN A 317 -33.14 -8.72 -11.90
C GLN A 317 -33.35 -9.51 -13.18
N LEU A 318 -32.30 -10.13 -13.72
CA LEU A 318 -32.41 -10.96 -14.93
C LEU A 318 -33.39 -12.13 -14.73
N ALA A 319 -33.37 -12.79 -13.57
CA ALA A 319 -34.27 -13.89 -13.23
C ALA A 319 -35.75 -13.48 -13.22
N ALA A 320 -36.05 -12.25 -12.78
CA ALA A 320 -37.41 -11.76 -12.69
C ALA A 320 -37.98 -11.30 -14.04
N LEU A 321 -37.13 -11.07 -15.04
CA LEU A 321 -37.46 -10.25 -16.22
C LEU A 321 -37.23 -11.00 -17.54
N LEU A 322 -36.44 -12.08 -17.51
CA LEU A 322 -36.22 -12.96 -18.66
C LEU A 322 -37.17 -14.17 -18.62
N PRO A 323 -37.53 -14.71 -19.79
CA PRO A 323 -38.07 -16.07 -19.88
C PRO A 323 -37.14 -17.10 -19.22
N ALA A 324 -37.72 -18.18 -18.70
CA ALA A 324 -36.97 -19.21 -17.98
C ALA A 324 -35.83 -19.79 -18.83
N GLU A 325 -36.10 -20.06 -20.11
CA GLU A 325 -35.13 -20.64 -21.05
C GLU A 325 -33.95 -19.69 -21.30
N ALA A 326 -34.21 -18.40 -21.44
CA ALA A 326 -33.18 -17.38 -21.63
C ALA A 326 -32.32 -17.19 -20.37
N PHE A 327 -32.94 -17.23 -19.19
CA PHE A 327 -32.22 -17.15 -17.92
C PHE A 327 -31.36 -18.39 -17.67
N GLU A 328 -31.83 -19.59 -18.01
CA GLU A 328 -31.04 -20.82 -17.92
C GLU A 328 -29.80 -20.81 -18.84
N GLU A 329 -29.94 -20.30 -20.07
CA GLU A 329 -28.80 -20.09 -20.97
C GLU A 329 -27.79 -19.10 -20.40
N TYR A 330 -28.26 -18.02 -19.76
CA TYR A 330 -27.41 -17.09 -19.02
C TYR A 330 -26.65 -17.78 -17.88
N LEU A 331 -27.33 -18.61 -17.07
CA LEU A 331 -26.68 -19.34 -15.98
C LEU A 331 -25.64 -20.35 -16.49
N ARG A 332 -25.91 -21.03 -17.62
CA ARG A 332 -24.93 -21.92 -18.26
C ARG A 332 -23.69 -21.15 -18.73
N SER A 333 -23.89 -20.01 -19.38
CA SER A 333 -22.80 -19.15 -19.85
C SER A 333 -21.98 -18.57 -18.69
N MET A 334 -22.66 -18.07 -17.65
CA MET A 334 -22.03 -17.55 -16.43
C MET A 334 -21.18 -18.63 -15.74
N ARG A 335 -21.71 -19.86 -15.62
CA ARG A 335 -20.96 -21.00 -15.06
C ARG A 335 -19.70 -21.29 -15.87
N ALA A 336 -19.80 -21.35 -17.19
CA ALA A 336 -18.65 -21.62 -18.06
C ALA A 336 -17.54 -20.56 -17.90
N VAL A 337 -17.90 -19.27 -17.74
CA VAL A 337 -16.91 -18.20 -17.49
C VAL A 337 -16.23 -18.36 -16.13
N LEU A 338 -16.99 -18.69 -15.09
CA LEU A 338 -16.44 -18.91 -13.75
C LEU A 338 -15.54 -20.16 -13.69
N GLU A 339 -15.97 -21.26 -14.33
CA GLU A 339 -15.17 -22.48 -14.44
C GLU A 339 -13.84 -22.21 -15.16
N ALA A 340 -13.88 -21.49 -16.29
CA ALA A 340 -12.68 -21.09 -17.02
C ALA A 340 -11.76 -20.17 -16.19
N ALA A 341 -12.32 -19.26 -15.38
CA ALA A 341 -11.53 -18.40 -14.50
C ALA A 341 -10.83 -19.20 -13.39
N VAL A 342 -11.53 -20.16 -12.78
CA VAL A 342 -10.96 -21.07 -11.77
C VAL A 342 -9.87 -21.96 -12.37
N GLU A 343 -10.09 -22.51 -13.57
CA GLU A 343 -9.09 -23.32 -14.27
C GLU A 343 -7.84 -22.51 -14.59
N ALA A 344 -7.98 -21.27 -15.09
CA ALA A 344 -6.87 -20.37 -15.35
C ALA A 344 -6.07 -20.04 -14.07
N GLU A 345 -6.74 -19.78 -12.94
CA GLU A 345 -6.05 -19.54 -11.67
C GLU A 345 -5.29 -20.78 -11.18
N ALA A 346 -5.90 -21.97 -11.31
CA ALA A 346 -5.29 -23.24 -10.95
C ALA A 346 -4.05 -23.53 -11.81
N GLU A 347 -4.13 -23.33 -13.13
CA GLU A 347 -3.00 -23.50 -14.05
C GLU A 347 -1.86 -22.54 -13.69
N GLU A 348 -2.15 -21.26 -13.44
CA GLU A 348 -1.15 -20.28 -13.05
C GLU A 348 -0.50 -20.61 -11.69
N ARG A 349 -1.26 -21.18 -10.76
CA ARG A 349 -0.73 -21.68 -9.48
C ARG A 349 0.24 -22.85 -9.69
N VAL A 350 -0.12 -23.80 -10.55
CA VAL A 350 0.75 -24.93 -10.91
C VAL A 350 2.01 -24.44 -11.62
N ARG A 351 1.86 -23.53 -12.60
CA ARG A 351 2.97 -22.91 -13.34
C ARG A 351 3.96 -22.22 -12.39
N ARG A 352 3.47 -21.44 -11.43
CA ARG A 352 4.30 -20.82 -10.39
C ARG A 352 5.04 -21.83 -9.53
N SER A 353 4.36 -22.91 -9.12
CA SER A 353 4.95 -23.98 -8.31
C SER A 353 6.09 -24.70 -9.06
N VAL A 354 5.85 -25.10 -10.31
CA VAL A 354 6.84 -25.78 -11.17
C VAL A 354 8.04 -24.86 -11.40
N ALA A 355 7.82 -23.59 -11.73
CA ALA A 355 8.90 -22.64 -11.95
C ALA A 355 9.76 -22.41 -10.70
N ALA A 356 9.16 -22.38 -9.51
CA ALA A 356 9.88 -22.27 -8.25
C ALA A 356 10.74 -23.51 -7.97
N GLU A 357 10.22 -24.70 -8.26
CA GLU A 357 10.94 -25.96 -8.05
C GLU A 357 12.14 -26.11 -9.01
N LEU A 358 11.98 -25.74 -10.28
CA LEU A 358 13.09 -25.73 -11.25
C LEU A 358 14.22 -24.80 -10.80
N ARG A 359 13.89 -23.58 -10.35
CA ARG A 359 14.91 -22.65 -9.82
C ARG A 359 15.68 -23.23 -8.64
N ARG A 360 14.99 -23.87 -7.69
CA ARG A 360 15.65 -24.53 -6.54
C ARG A 360 16.64 -25.61 -6.99
N ARG A 361 16.28 -26.42 -7.98
CA ARG A 361 17.15 -27.47 -8.53
C ARG A 361 18.36 -26.88 -9.26
N GLU A 362 18.16 -25.82 -10.05
CA GLU A 362 19.25 -25.14 -10.74
C GLU A 362 20.26 -24.50 -9.78
N GLU A 363 19.78 -23.87 -8.72
CA GLU A 363 20.62 -23.29 -7.66
C GLU A 363 21.42 -24.37 -6.93
N ALA A 364 20.78 -25.48 -6.54
CA ALA A 364 21.45 -26.61 -5.93
C ALA A 364 22.51 -27.23 -6.86
N ALA A 365 22.18 -27.39 -8.15
CA ALA A 365 23.12 -27.89 -9.15
C ALA A 365 24.30 -26.93 -9.36
N ARG A 366 24.05 -25.61 -9.36
CA ARG A 366 25.11 -24.59 -9.46
C ARG A 366 26.04 -24.62 -8.24
N ALA A 367 25.47 -24.74 -7.04
CA ALA A 367 26.26 -24.86 -5.81
C ALA A 367 27.14 -26.12 -5.83
N GLY A 368 26.57 -27.27 -6.24
CA GLY A 368 27.33 -28.52 -6.38
C GLY A 368 28.48 -28.42 -7.39
N ARG A 369 28.28 -27.75 -8.52
CA ARG A 369 29.35 -27.50 -9.50
C ARG A 369 30.49 -26.66 -8.93
N GLY A 370 30.17 -25.63 -8.14
CA GLY A 370 31.19 -24.78 -7.50
C GLY A 370 32.07 -25.55 -6.52
N GLU A 371 31.49 -26.49 -5.77
CA GLU A 371 32.24 -27.37 -4.88
C GLU A 371 33.20 -28.29 -5.66
N VAL A 372 32.72 -28.93 -6.74
CA VAL A 372 33.53 -29.78 -7.63
C VAL A 372 34.70 -29.01 -8.20
N GLU A 373 34.47 -27.82 -8.76
CA GLU A 373 35.52 -26.99 -9.37
C GLU A 373 36.57 -26.57 -8.33
N ALA A 374 36.14 -26.18 -7.13
CA ALA A 374 37.05 -25.84 -6.05
C ALA A 374 37.91 -27.04 -5.61
N LEU A 375 37.32 -28.23 -5.51
CA LEU A 375 38.03 -29.46 -5.17
C LEU A 375 39.03 -29.86 -6.26
N LEU A 376 38.63 -29.83 -7.53
CA LEU A 376 39.50 -30.11 -8.67
C LEU A 376 40.70 -29.18 -8.70
N ARG A 377 40.47 -27.86 -8.56
CA ARG A 377 41.53 -26.86 -8.50
C ARG A 377 42.49 -27.15 -7.35
N ALA A 378 41.98 -27.44 -6.15
CA ALA A 378 42.81 -27.75 -5.00
C ALA A 378 43.64 -29.04 -5.20
N LEU A 379 43.06 -30.09 -5.78
CA LEU A 379 43.78 -31.33 -6.07
C LEU A 379 44.91 -31.11 -7.08
N VAL A 380 44.62 -30.40 -8.18
CA VAL A 380 45.61 -30.16 -9.24
C VAL A 380 46.71 -29.23 -8.75
N GLU A 381 46.36 -28.09 -8.16
CA GLU A 381 47.31 -27.03 -7.82
C GLU A 381 48.07 -27.30 -6.52
N GLU A 382 47.43 -27.88 -5.49
CA GLU A 382 48.05 -28.02 -4.16
C GLU A 382 48.66 -29.39 -3.91
N VAL A 383 48.24 -30.43 -4.64
CA VAL A 383 48.65 -31.81 -4.35
C VAL A 383 49.39 -32.44 -5.52
N LEU A 384 48.80 -32.45 -6.71
CA LEU A 384 49.36 -33.22 -7.84
C LEU A 384 50.55 -32.53 -8.51
N THR A 385 50.63 -31.21 -8.42
CA THR A 385 51.67 -30.39 -9.07
C THR A 385 52.77 -30.00 -8.07
N LEU A 386 54.01 -30.38 -8.37
CA LEU A 386 55.18 -29.91 -7.60
C LEU A 386 55.48 -28.45 -7.98
N LYS A 387 55.63 -27.56 -7.00
CA LYS A 387 55.77 -26.10 -7.23
C LYS A 387 56.73 -25.42 -6.26
N CYS A 388 57.38 -24.31 -6.66
CA CYS A 388 58.17 -23.49 -5.71
C CYS A 388 57.22 -22.93 -4.64
N PRO A 389 57.57 -23.05 -3.34
CA PRO A 389 56.72 -22.61 -2.23
C PRO A 389 56.49 -21.09 -2.20
N ARG A 390 57.35 -20.31 -2.86
CA ARG A 390 57.28 -18.84 -2.87
C ARG A 390 56.43 -18.28 -4.00
N CYS A 391 56.57 -18.81 -5.22
CA CYS A 391 55.93 -18.23 -6.41
C CYS A 391 54.95 -19.17 -7.14
N GLY A 392 54.81 -20.42 -6.69
CA GLY A 392 53.90 -21.39 -7.31
C GLY A 392 54.33 -21.93 -8.67
N GLN A 393 55.52 -21.57 -9.18
CA GLN A 393 56.03 -22.10 -10.44
C GLN A 393 56.17 -23.62 -10.36
N ALA A 394 55.45 -24.33 -11.22
CA ALA A 394 55.54 -25.77 -11.34
C ALA A 394 56.96 -26.19 -11.80
N TYR A 395 57.44 -27.32 -11.29
CA TYR A 395 58.66 -27.98 -11.73
C TYR A 395 58.40 -29.48 -11.90
N ASP A 396 59.11 -30.11 -12.83
CA ASP A 396 58.98 -31.53 -13.13
C ASP A 396 59.83 -32.36 -12.15
N ASP A 397 60.82 -33.08 -12.68
CA ASP A 397 61.77 -33.87 -11.92
C ASP A 397 63.16 -33.24 -11.95
N PHE A 398 64.00 -33.69 -11.01
CA PHE A 398 65.41 -33.34 -10.97
C PHE A 398 66.26 -34.58 -10.68
N GLU A 399 67.47 -34.63 -11.27
CA GLU A 399 68.43 -35.73 -11.05
C GLU A 399 69.59 -35.34 -10.11
N GLY A 400 69.62 -34.07 -9.68
CA GLY A 400 70.68 -33.46 -8.90
C GLY A 400 70.43 -33.43 -7.39
N CYS A 401 71.07 -32.47 -6.72
CA CYS A 401 70.87 -32.21 -5.29
C CYS A 401 69.40 -31.85 -5.00
N ALA A 402 68.83 -32.34 -3.90
CA ALA A 402 67.49 -31.98 -3.43
C ALA A 402 67.40 -30.56 -2.84
N ALA A 403 68.47 -29.75 -2.90
CA ALA A 403 68.45 -28.32 -2.65
C ALA A 403 68.11 -27.59 -3.96
N LEU A 404 66.81 -27.39 -4.21
CA LEU A 404 66.32 -26.86 -5.48
C LEU A 404 66.33 -25.33 -5.47
N GLN A 405 66.58 -24.75 -6.64
CA GLN A 405 66.45 -23.32 -6.89
C GLN A 405 65.36 -23.09 -7.94
N CYS A 406 64.44 -22.16 -7.67
CA CYS A 406 63.41 -21.81 -8.64
C CYS A 406 64.00 -21.00 -9.80
N SER A 407 63.56 -21.30 -11.02
CA SER A 407 63.96 -20.57 -12.23
C SER A 407 63.31 -19.18 -12.34
N ARG A 408 62.17 -18.97 -11.67
CA ARG A 408 61.37 -17.73 -11.77
C ARG A 408 61.64 -16.74 -10.65
N CYS A 409 62.04 -17.20 -9.47
CA CYS A 409 62.32 -16.35 -8.32
C CYS A 409 63.54 -16.87 -7.56
N PRO A 410 64.22 -16.03 -6.76
CA PRO A 410 65.43 -16.44 -6.05
C PRO A 410 65.17 -17.41 -4.86
N CYS A 411 64.02 -18.09 -4.80
CA CYS A 411 63.69 -19.06 -3.76
C CYS A 411 64.61 -20.29 -3.91
N HIS A 412 65.24 -20.69 -2.80
CA HIS A 412 65.81 -22.03 -2.65
C HIS A 412 64.90 -22.83 -1.74
N PHE A 413 64.63 -24.08 -2.06
CA PHE A 413 63.70 -24.90 -1.31
C PHE A 413 64.12 -26.37 -1.29
N CYS A 414 63.64 -27.08 -0.26
CA CYS A 414 63.93 -28.50 -0.10
C CYS A 414 63.05 -29.35 -1.02
N GLY A 415 63.65 -30.23 -1.82
CA GLY A 415 62.93 -31.17 -2.68
C GLY A 415 62.13 -32.24 -1.94
N TRP A 416 62.41 -32.50 -0.65
CA TRP A 416 61.65 -33.47 0.17
C TRP A 416 60.38 -32.85 0.76
N CYS A 417 60.50 -31.74 1.48
CA CYS A 417 59.38 -31.14 2.22
C CYS A 417 58.80 -29.89 1.55
N THR A 418 59.42 -29.37 0.49
CA THR A 418 59.10 -28.10 -0.19
C THR A 418 59.15 -26.84 0.69
N ALA A 419 59.83 -26.88 1.84
CA ALA A 419 60.02 -25.68 2.66
C ALA A 419 60.92 -24.65 1.95
N ASP A 420 60.53 -23.37 1.99
CA ASP A 420 61.34 -22.24 1.54
C ASP A 420 62.55 -22.06 2.50
N CYS A 421 63.75 -22.16 1.96
CA CYS A 421 65.03 -22.04 2.67
C CYS A 421 65.77 -20.73 2.33
N ALA A 422 65.06 -19.77 1.71
CA ALA A 422 65.60 -18.49 1.27
C ALA A 422 66.78 -18.62 0.30
N ALA A 423 68.02 -18.50 0.79
CA ALA A 423 69.24 -18.41 -0.02
C ALA A 423 69.97 -19.74 -0.20
N ASP A 424 69.82 -20.69 0.73
CA ASP A 424 70.49 -21.99 0.65
C ASP A 424 69.67 -23.09 1.32
N ALA A 425 69.27 -24.10 0.54
CA ALA A 425 68.51 -25.25 1.03
C ALA A 425 69.38 -26.43 1.48
N HIS A 426 70.72 -26.41 1.26
CA HIS A 426 71.59 -27.55 1.56
C HIS A 426 71.57 -27.93 3.05
N ALA A 427 71.62 -26.93 3.94
CA ALA A 427 71.57 -27.18 5.38
C ALA A 427 70.26 -27.87 5.79
N HIS A 428 69.12 -27.44 5.23
CA HIS A 428 67.82 -28.04 5.50
C HIS A 428 67.72 -29.46 4.92
N VAL A 429 68.14 -29.69 3.67
CA VAL A 429 68.08 -31.02 3.02
C VAL A 429 68.87 -32.07 3.81
N ARG A 430 70.02 -31.68 4.38
CA ARG A 430 70.85 -32.58 5.20
C ARG A 430 70.11 -33.11 6.42
N THR A 431 69.29 -32.29 7.07
CA THR A 431 68.60 -32.60 8.35
C THR A 431 67.08 -32.66 8.23
N CYS A 432 66.53 -32.68 7.01
CA CYS A 432 65.09 -32.63 6.76
C CYS A 432 64.37 -33.82 7.41
N ALA A 433 63.37 -33.55 8.24
CA ALA A 433 62.59 -34.58 8.93
C ALA A 433 61.76 -35.47 7.97
N GLU A 434 61.42 -34.96 6.79
CA GLU A 434 60.65 -35.67 5.76
C GLU A 434 61.53 -36.61 4.93
N LYS A 435 62.85 -36.47 5.00
CA LYS A 435 63.79 -37.31 4.25
C LYS A 435 63.73 -38.76 4.78
N PRO A 436 63.49 -39.77 3.92
CA PRO A 436 63.50 -41.16 4.35
C PRO A 436 64.85 -41.59 4.93
N PRO A 437 64.87 -42.49 5.94
CA PRO A 437 66.12 -43.03 6.48
C PRO A 437 66.87 -43.84 5.42
N GLY A 438 68.20 -43.77 5.43
CA GLY A 438 69.06 -44.54 4.51
C GLY A 438 69.32 -43.89 3.14
N VAL A 439 68.78 -42.70 2.88
CA VAL A 439 69.06 -41.91 1.67
C VAL A 439 70.29 -41.04 1.88
N ASP A 440 71.03 -40.76 0.80
CA ASP A 440 72.18 -39.84 0.82
C ASP A 440 71.84 -38.46 1.40
N ALA A 441 72.87 -37.77 1.92
CA ALA A 441 72.70 -36.49 2.58
C ALA A 441 72.04 -35.42 1.68
N TYR A 442 72.29 -35.45 0.37
CA TYR A 442 71.89 -34.42 -0.59
C TYR A 442 71.18 -34.97 -1.82
N PHE A 443 71.54 -36.17 -2.28
CA PHE A 443 71.05 -36.72 -3.54
C PHE A 443 69.92 -37.72 -3.30
N PRO A 444 68.77 -37.59 -3.99
CA PRO A 444 67.65 -38.53 -3.88
C PRO A 444 67.94 -39.84 -4.64
N ARG A 445 69.01 -40.55 -4.26
CA ARG A 445 69.40 -41.83 -4.87
C ARG A 445 69.09 -42.99 -3.92
N PRO A 446 68.47 -44.08 -4.43
CA PRO A 446 67.95 -44.25 -5.78
C PRO A 446 66.66 -43.42 -6.03
N ARG A 447 66.43 -42.98 -7.28
CA ARG A 447 65.30 -42.12 -7.70
C ARG A 447 63.93 -42.63 -7.21
N ARG A 448 63.75 -43.94 -7.22
CA ARG A 448 62.54 -44.62 -6.73
C ARG A 448 62.16 -44.22 -5.29
N VAL A 449 63.12 -44.00 -4.39
CA VAL A 449 62.82 -43.62 -3.00
C VAL A 449 62.20 -42.22 -2.91
N PHE A 450 62.60 -41.31 -3.80
CA PHE A 450 62.01 -39.98 -3.92
C PHE A 450 60.61 -40.01 -4.50
N GLU A 451 60.41 -40.80 -5.55
CA GLU A 451 59.09 -41.02 -6.15
C GLU A 451 58.10 -41.64 -5.14
N GLU A 452 58.52 -42.67 -4.40
CA GLU A 452 57.71 -43.30 -3.34
C GLU A 452 57.38 -42.33 -2.21
N HIS A 453 58.34 -41.47 -1.81
CA HIS A 453 58.09 -40.43 -0.82
C HIS A 453 57.02 -39.43 -1.28
N TRP A 454 57.14 -38.94 -2.52
CA TRP A 454 56.18 -37.99 -3.08
C TRP A 454 54.83 -38.60 -3.38
N GLN A 455 54.78 -39.84 -3.88
CA GLN A 455 53.57 -40.64 -4.01
C GLN A 455 52.79 -40.69 -2.68
N ARG A 456 53.49 -41.01 -1.58
CA ARG A 456 52.90 -41.04 -0.24
C ARG A 456 52.36 -39.67 0.18
N ARG A 457 53.11 -38.58 -0.04
CA ARG A 457 52.68 -37.21 0.28
C ARG A 457 51.47 -36.78 -0.57
N LYS A 458 51.49 -37.04 -1.88
CA LYS A 458 50.39 -36.75 -2.80
C LYS A 458 49.13 -37.50 -2.37
N ARG A 459 49.23 -38.82 -2.12
CA ARG A 459 48.12 -39.63 -1.60
C ARG A 459 47.52 -39.04 -0.32
N ALA A 460 48.34 -38.74 0.68
CA ALA A 460 47.87 -38.15 1.93
C ALA A 460 47.22 -36.77 1.73
N GLY A 461 47.70 -35.98 0.76
CA GLY A 461 47.11 -34.72 0.35
C GLY A 461 45.74 -34.89 -0.32
N VAL A 462 45.62 -35.84 -1.25
CA VAL A 462 44.34 -36.19 -1.90
C VAL A 462 43.34 -36.66 -0.85
N GLU A 463 43.71 -37.61 0.01
CA GLU A 463 42.84 -38.12 1.08
C GLU A 463 42.36 -37.02 2.03
N ARG A 464 43.21 -36.04 2.35
CA ARG A 464 42.82 -34.90 3.19
C ARG A 464 41.81 -34.00 2.48
N LEU A 465 42.03 -33.64 1.21
CA LEU A 465 41.11 -32.79 0.45
C LEU A 465 39.79 -33.50 0.16
N MET A 466 39.84 -34.76 -0.27
CA MET A 466 38.65 -35.56 -0.56
C MET A 466 37.76 -35.72 0.67
N ARG A 467 38.33 -36.01 1.86
CA ARG A 467 37.55 -36.11 3.11
C ARG A 467 36.80 -34.84 3.49
N GLY A 468 37.26 -33.66 3.02
CA GLY A 468 36.61 -32.38 3.29
C GLY A 468 35.46 -32.04 2.34
N ALA A 469 35.28 -32.78 1.24
CA ALA A 469 34.29 -32.50 0.21
C ALA A 469 33.09 -33.46 0.30
N SER A 470 31.96 -33.06 -0.28
CA SER A 470 30.77 -33.91 -0.40
C SER A 470 31.04 -35.17 -1.24
N MET A 471 30.34 -36.27 -0.97
CA MET A 471 30.47 -37.52 -1.74
C MET A 471 30.17 -37.34 -3.23
N ALA A 472 29.28 -36.40 -3.59
CA ALA A 472 29.01 -36.06 -4.98
C ALA A 472 30.21 -35.35 -5.63
N ALA A 473 30.82 -34.41 -4.91
CA ALA A 473 32.03 -33.74 -5.38
C ALA A 473 33.22 -34.70 -5.50
N GLN A 474 33.42 -35.59 -4.52
CA GLN A 474 34.47 -36.62 -4.55
C GLN A 474 34.33 -37.54 -5.76
N ARG A 475 33.12 -38.06 -6.04
CA ARG A 475 32.88 -38.94 -7.20
C ARG A 475 33.14 -38.24 -8.52
N THR A 476 32.65 -37.01 -8.68
CA THR A 476 32.85 -36.22 -9.91
C THR A 476 34.32 -35.89 -10.10
N ALA A 477 35.00 -35.42 -9.05
CA ALA A 477 36.43 -35.10 -9.11
C ALA A 477 37.29 -36.34 -9.38
N TYR A 478 36.95 -37.50 -8.79
CA TYR A 478 37.63 -38.75 -9.10
C TYR A 478 37.41 -39.18 -10.55
N ALA A 479 36.18 -39.08 -11.07
CA ALA A 479 35.90 -39.41 -12.47
C ALA A 479 36.68 -38.53 -13.45
N GLU A 480 36.80 -37.22 -13.17
CA GLU A 480 37.55 -36.29 -14.02
C GLU A 480 39.08 -36.44 -13.91
N LEU A 481 39.60 -36.78 -12.73
CA LEU A 481 41.05 -36.92 -12.48
C LEU A 481 41.51 -38.38 -12.37
N LYS A 482 40.71 -39.34 -12.84
CA LYS A 482 40.90 -40.77 -12.59
C LYS A 482 42.33 -41.24 -12.82
N ASP A 483 42.86 -41.00 -14.02
CA ASP A 483 44.18 -41.50 -14.40
C ASP A 483 45.30 -40.94 -13.50
N ARG A 484 45.22 -39.65 -13.15
CA ARG A 484 46.20 -38.99 -12.25
C ARG A 484 46.09 -39.46 -10.79
N LEU A 485 44.87 -39.81 -10.36
CA LEU A 485 44.61 -40.31 -9.02
C LEU A 485 45.03 -41.78 -8.88
N ASP A 486 44.82 -42.58 -9.92
CA ASP A 486 45.28 -43.96 -9.99
C ASP A 486 46.82 -44.03 -10.00
N GLU A 487 47.50 -43.08 -10.66
CA GLU A 487 48.96 -42.96 -10.63
C GLU A 487 49.54 -42.74 -9.22
N VAL A 488 48.85 -41.97 -8.36
CA VAL A 488 49.23 -41.80 -6.94
C VAL A 488 48.68 -42.94 -6.05
N GLY A 489 48.00 -43.89 -6.67
CA GLY A 489 47.35 -45.06 -6.08
C GLY A 489 46.18 -44.74 -5.14
N PHE A 490 45.54 -43.58 -5.31
CA PHE A 490 44.32 -43.24 -4.59
C PHE A 490 43.15 -44.09 -5.11
N ALA A 491 42.49 -44.84 -4.23
CA ALA A 491 41.35 -45.67 -4.59
C ALA A 491 40.07 -44.84 -4.73
N PRO A 492 39.12 -45.23 -5.59
CA PRO A 492 37.83 -44.55 -5.70
C PRO A 492 37.10 -44.55 -4.35
N PRO A 493 36.33 -43.49 -4.04
CA PRO A 493 35.47 -43.50 -2.86
C PRO A 493 34.45 -44.65 -3.00
N HIS A 494 34.55 -45.66 -2.13
CA HIS A 494 33.65 -46.80 -2.14
C HIS A 494 32.24 -46.37 -1.71
N GLU A 495 31.22 -46.76 -2.47
CA GLU A 495 29.82 -46.42 -2.19
C GLU A 495 29.23 -47.17 -0.97
N GLY A 496 29.97 -48.09 -0.36
CA GLY A 496 29.41 -49.11 0.55
C GLY A 496 29.71 -48.99 2.05
N GLY A 497 30.04 -47.81 2.59
CA GLY A 497 30.54 -47.71 3.97
C GLY A 497 29.66 -47.02 5.03
N ILE A 498 28.54 -46.36 4.65
CA ILE A 498 27.85 -45.43 5.57
C ILE A 498 26.60 -46.04 6.24
N ASP A 499 26.01 -47.12 5.70
CA ASP A 499 24.74 -47.65 6.24
C ASP A 499 24.86 -48.85 7.20
N GLU A 500 26.00 -49.55 7.27
CA GLU A 500 26.12 -50.71 8.19
C GLU A 500 26.63 -50.36 9.60
N GLN A 501 27.31 -49.23 9.82
CA GLN A 501 27.83 -48.85 11.15
C GLN A 501 26.91 -47.95 11.99
N ARG A 502 25.67 -47.73 11.55
CA ARG A 502 24.67 -46.93 12.28
C ARG A 502 23.47 -47.74 12.78
N GLN A 503 23.50 -49.08 12.62
CA GLN A 503 22.48 -50.03 13.09
C GLN A 503 22.94 -50.92 14.25
N GLU A 504 24.16 -50.74 14.75
CA GLU A 504 24.60 -51.22 16.09
C GLU A 504 24.77 -50.03 17.01
#